data_AF-A0AAQ3LBS9-F1
#
_entry.id   AF-A0AAQ3LBS9-F1
#
_cell.length_a   1.000
_cell.length_b   1.000
_cell.length_c   1.000
_cell.angle_alpha   90.00
_cell.angle_beta   90.00
_cell.angle_gamma   90.00
#
_symmetry.space_group_name_H-M   'P 1'
#
loop_
_entity.id
_entity.type
_entity.pdbx_description
1 polymer ?
#
loop_
_entity_poly.entity_id
_entity_poly.type
_entity_poly.pdbx_seq_one_letter_code
_entity_poly.pdbx_strand_id
1 'polypeptide(L)'
;MMMPLRCCAHILNLLVQYGLGRIKDIIHNVHESVKYVNYNDSRLKSFCDIVEQKRLKDKKLIIDCPTRWNSTYKMLSTALKFKIVFPAYKEREPHYNYAPSEEDW
;
A
#
# COMPACT_ATOMS: atom_id res chain seq x y z
N MET A 1 -32.65 19.23 -21.54
CA MET A 1 -32.24 17.94 -20.92
C MET A 1 -30.94 17.50 -21.58
N MET A 2 -29.79 17.79 -20.97
CA MET A 2 -28.48 17.47 -21.54
C MET A 2 -27.90 16.30 -20.74
N MET A 3 -27.98 15.08 -21.29
CA MET A 3 -27.23 13.97 -20.70
C MET A 3 -25.74 14.26 -20.90
N PRO A 4 -24.92 14.30 -19.83
CA PRO A 4 -23.49 14.29 -20.03
C PRO A 4 -23.15 12.92 -20.62
N LEU A 5 -22.76 12.90 -21.90
CA LEU A 5 -22.02 11.78 -22.47
C LEU A 5 -20.85 11.52 -21.51
N ARG A 6 -20.97 10.49 -20.67
CA ARG A 6 -19.89 10.11 -19.77
C ARG A 6 -18.79 9.58 -20.67
N CYS A 7 -17.85 10.46 -21.02
CA CYS A 7 -16.64 10.12 -21.74
C CYS A 7 -16.03 8.85 -21.13
N CYS A 8 -15.40 7.99 -21.91
CA CYS A 8 -14.82 6.73 -21.41
C CYS A 8 -13.95 6.94 -20.15
N ALA A 9 -13.26 8.08 -20.05
CA ALA A 9 -12.51 8.51 -18.87
C ALA A 9 -13.37 8.62 -17.59
N HIS A 10 -14.60 9.14 -17.69
CA HIS A 10 -15.55 9.24 -16.58
C HIS A 10 -16.03 7.85 -16.13
N ILE A 11 -16.33 6.96 -17.08
CA ILE A 11 -16.74 5.58 -16.77
C ILE A 11 -15.58 4.82 -16.11
N LEU A 12 -14.36 4.95 -16.64
CA LEU A 12 -13.15 4.37 -16.06
C LEU A 12 -12.91 4.89 -14.63
N ASN A 13 -13.06 6.19 -14.39
CA ASN A 13 -12.91 6.76 -13.05
C ASN A 13 -13.94 6.17 -12.07
N LEU A 14 -15.18 5.95 -12.48
CA LEU A 14 -16.20 5.32 -11.64
C LEU A 14 -15.87 3.86 -11.32
N LEU A 15 -15.40 3.09 -12.31
CA LEU A 15 -14.99 1.70 -12.11
C LEU A 15 -13.80 1.61 -11.14
N VAL A 16 -12.82 2.50 -11.29
CA VAL A 16 -11.65 2.57 -10.39
C VAL A 16 -12.09 2.93 -8.98
N GLN A 17 -12.95 3.93 -8.80
CA GLN A 17 -13.44 4.31 -7.46
C GLN A 17 -14.25 3.18 -6.81
N TYR A 18 -15.08 2.48 -7.59
CA TYR A 18 -15.82 1.32 -7.09
C TYR A 18 -14.87 0.19 -6.67
N GLY A 19 -13.85 -0.11 -7.48
CA GLY A 19 -12.83 -1.11 -7.18
C GLY A 19 -12.04 -0.76 -5.92
N LEU A 20 -11.54 0.47 -5.82
CA LEU A 20 -10.85 0.99 -4.63
C LEU A 20 -11.74 0.94 -3.38
N GLY A 21 -13.06 1.11 -3.54
CA GLY A 21 -14.03 0.94 -2.45
C GLY A 21 -14.11 -0.50 -1.93
N ARG A 22 -14.00 -1.52 -2.81
CA ARG A 22 -14.02 -2.94 -2.40
C ARG A 22 -12.77 -3.36 -1.64
N ILE A 23 -11.61 -2.84 -2.03
CA ILE A 23 -10.31 -3.15 -1.40
C ILE A 23 -9.90 -2.09 -0.36
N LYS A 24 -10.85 -1.27 0.10
CA LYS A 24 -10.56 -0.16 1.02
C LYS A 24 -9.89 -0.62 2.31
N ASP A 25 -10.25 -1.79 2.81
CA ASP A 25 -9.64 -2.39 4.01
C ASP A 25 -8.18 -2.75 3.78
N ILE A 26 -7.88 -3.40 2.64
CA ILE A 26 -6.51 -3.73 2.22
C ILE A 26 -5.67 -2.45 2.06
N ILE A 27 -6.24 -1.43 1.41
CA ILE A 27 -5.59 -0.12 1.27
C ILE A 27 -5.29 0.49 2.64
N HIS A 28 -6.23 0.38 3.59
CA HIS A 28 -6.04 0.86 4.96
C HIS A 28 -4.92 0.11 5.68
N ASN A 29 -4.88 -1.22 5.59
CA ASN A 29 -3.84 -2.05 6.22
C ASN A 29 -2.45 -1.74 5.65
N VAL A 30 -2.34 -1.59 4.32
CA VAL A 30 -1.09 -1.18 3.67
C VAL A 30 -0.69 0.23 4.11
N HIS A 31 -1.64 1.17 4.18
CA HIS A 31 -1.36 2.53 4.63
C HIS A 31 -0.84 2.56 6.08
N GLU A 32 -1.55 1.90 7.01
CA GLU A 32 -1.12 1.83 8.41
C GLU A 32 0.20 1.09 8.56
N SER A 33 0.49 0.10 7.71
CA SER A 33 1.80 -0.55 7.65
C SER A 33 2.93 0.39 7.25
N VAL A 34 2.73 1.14 6.16
CA VAL A 34 3.72 2.11 5.71
C VAL A 34 3.93 3.20 6.77
N LYS A 35 2.86 3.66 7.40
CA LYS A 35 2.89 4.64 8.50
C LYS A 35 3.61 4.09 9.73
N TYR A 36 3.35 2.83 10.11
CA TYR A 36 3.99 2.18 11.26
C TYR A 36 5.50 2.03 11.05
N VAL A 37 5.93 1.63 9.85
CA VAL A 37 7.35 1.49 9.49
C VAL A 37 8.05 2.86 9.46
N ASN A 38 7.40 3.88 8.89
CA ASN A 38 7.95 5.24 8.82
C ASN A 38 7.83 6.03 10.13
N TYR A 39 7.15 5.50 11.15
CA TYR A 39 6.91 6.22 12.41
C TYR A 39 8.20 6.54 13.16
N ASN A 40 9.17 5.63 13.15
CA ASN A 40 10.45 5.82 13.84
C ASN A 40 11.61 5.22 13.05
N ASP A 41 12.79 5.84 13.16
CA ASP A 41 13.98 5.46 12.40
C ASP A 41 14.43 4.02 12.70
N SER A 42 14.27 3.54 13.94
CA SER A 42 14.58 2.15 14.31
C SER A 42 13.68 1.13 13.60
N ARG A 43 12.40 1.45 13.39
CA ARG A 43 11.45 0.58 12.68
C ARG A 43 11.76 0.55 11.20
N LEU A 44 12.03 1.72 10.62
CA LEU A 44 12.46 1.86 9.24
C LEU A 44 13.75 1.08 8.97
N LYS A 45 14.74 1.20 9.87
CA LYS A 45 16.01 0.47 9.77
C LYS A 45 15.80 -1.05 9.85
N SER A 46 14.96 -1.51 10.77
CA SER A 46 14.63 -2.93 10.90
C SER A 46 13.92 -3.47 9.66
N PHE A 47 13.03 -2.68 9.05
CA PHE A 47 12.39 -3.02 7.79
C PHE A 47 13.41 -3.08 6.65
N CYS A 48 14.28 -2.07 6.52
CA CYS A 48 15.35 -2.04 5.52
C CYS A 48 16.32 -3.22 5.64
N ASP A 49 16.66 -3.66 6.86
CA ASP A 49 17.49 -4.86 7.07
C ASP A 49 16.85 -6.12 6.46
N ILE A 50 15.54 -6.29 6.61
CA ILE A 50 14.80 -7.42 6.00
C ILE A 50 14.75 -7.27 4.47
N VAL A 51 14.55 -6.04 3.97
CA VAL A 51 14.60 -5.74 2.52
C VAL A 51 15.94 -6.15 1.92
N GLU A 52 17.04 -5.83 2.61
CA GLU A 52 18.40 -6.20 2.21
C GLU A 52 18.65 -7.71 2.28
N GLN A 53 18.16 -8.39 3.31
CA GLN A 53 18.22 -9.85 3.42
C GLN A 53 17.44 -10.56 2.32
N LYS A 54 16.29 -10.01 1.91
CA LYS A 54 15.49 -10.51 0.79
C LYS A 54 16.02 -10.05 -0.58
N ARG A 55 17.14 -9.30 -0.62
CA ARG A 55 17.82 -8.81 -1.84
C ARG A 55 16.92 -8.00 -2.77
N LEU A 56 15.98 -7.26 -2.22
CA LEU A 56 15.10 -6.39 -3.01
C LEU A 56 15.86 -5.10 -3.40
N LYS A 57 15.66 -4.64 -4.64
CA LYS A 57 16.34 -3.45 -5.19
C LYS A 57 15.73 -2.14 -4.66
N ASP A 58 14.45 -2.15 -4.34
CA ASP A 58 13.72 -1.00 -3.84
C ASP A 58 13.92 -0.87 -2.32
N LYS A 59 14.31 0.32 -1.84
CA LYS A 59 14.60 0.57 -0.41
C LYS A 59 13.63 1.53 0.28
N LYS A 60 12.58 1.99 -0.41
CA LYS A 60 11.70 3.05 0.11
C LYS A 60 10.23 2.71 -0.07
N LEU A 61 9.50 2.72 1.04
CA LEU A 61 8.04 2.73 1.04
C LEU A 61 7.53 4.16 0.79
N ILE A 62 6.51 4.30 -0.04
CA ILE A 62 5.86 5.58 -0.35
C ILE A 62 4.56 5.67 0.45
N ILE A 63 4.45 6.71 1.29
CA ILE A 63 3.20 7.06 2.00
C ILE A 63 2.21 7.63 0.98
N ASP A 64 0.95 7.17 1.01
CA ASP A 64 -0.07 7.74 0.14
C ASP A 64 -0.47 9.17 0.54
N CYS A 65 -1.12 9.87 -0.38
CA CYS A 65 -1.79 11.13 -0.12
C CYS A 65 -3.28 10.90 -0.33
N PRO A 66 -4.11 10.93 0.73
CA PRO A 66 -5.49 10.44 0.67
C PRO A 66 -6.40 11.27 -0.26
N THR A 67 -5.96 12.46 -0.69
CA THR A 67 -6.68 13.33 -1.61
C THR A 67 -6.44 13.00 -3.08
N ARG A 68 -5.55 12.05 -3.42
CA ARG A 68 -5.20 11.71 -4.81
C ARG A 68 -5.06 10.19 -5.01
N TRP A 69 -5.96 9.59 -5.78
CA TRP A 69 -5.92 8.15 -6.11
C TRP A 69 -4.60 7.71 -6.77
N ASN A 70 -3.93 8.61 -7.51
CA ASN A 70 -2.60 8.38 -8.07
C ASN A 70 -1.54 8.06 -7.01
N SER A 71 -1.68 8.62 -5.80
CA SER A 71 -0.79 8.30 -4.68
C SER A 71 -1.13 6.96 -4.06
N THR A 72 -2.42 6.61 -3.93
CA THR A 72 -2.85 5.26 -3.49
C THR A 72 -2.30 4.19 -4.43
N TYR A 73 -2.41 4.39 -5.75
CA TYR A 73 -1.82 3.50 -6.74
C TYR A 73 -0.31 3.35 -6.55
N LYS A 74 0.42 4.46 -6.37
CA LYS A 74 1.88 4.42 -6.15
C LYS A 74 2.25 3.71 -4.85
N MET A 75 1.49 3.92 -3.77
CA MET A 75 1.68 3.22 -2.50
C MET A 75 1.47 1.72 -2.69
N LEU A 76 0.36 1.28 -3.28
CA LEU A 76 0.06 -0.13 -3.52
C LEU A 76 1.10 -0.77 -4.44
N SER A 77 1.45 -0.12 -5.55
CA SER A 77 2.48 -0.59 -6.48
C SER A 77 3.85 -0.74 -5.81
N THR A 78 4.18 0.15 -4.88
CA THR A 78 5.41 0.06 -4.08
C THR A 78 5.30 -1.07 -3.05
N ALA A 79 4.21 -1.14 -2.30
CA ALA A 79 3.96 -2.16 -1.27
C ALA A 79 4.00 -3.59 -1.86
N LEU A 80 3.49 -3.78 -3.08
CA LEU A 80 3.53 -5.06 -3.78
C LEU A 80 4.96 -5.59 -3.98
N LYS A 81 5.94 -4.69 -4.18
CA LYS A 81 7.36 -5.07 -4.27
C LYS A 81 7.90 -5.62 -2.95
N PHE A 82 7.30 -5.21 -1.84
CA PHE A 82 7.66 -5.60 -0.48
C PHE A 82 6.73 -6.68 0.10
N LYS A 83 5.89 -7.34 -0.71
CA LYS A 83 4.90 -8.33 -0.24
C LYS A 83 5.49 -9.43 0.65
N ILE A 84 6.72 -9.86 0.38
CA ILE A 84 7.43 -10.89 1.16
C ILE A 84 8.12 -10.35 2.42
N VAL A 85 8.22 -9.02 2.55
CA VAL A 85 8.90 -8.34 3.66
C VAL A 85 7.92 -8.07 4.79
N PHE A 86 6.67 -7.69 4.50
CA PHE A 86 5.64 -7.47 5.51
C PHE A 86 5.42 -8.65 6.47
N PRO A 87 5.26 -9.91 6.03
CA PRO A 87 5.12 -11.05 6.94
C PRO A 87 6.40 -11.28 7.76
N ALA A 88 7.57 -11.19 7.13
CA ALA A 88 8.86 -11.34 7.82
C ALA A 88 9.10 -10.23 8.86
N TYR A 89 8.57 -9.02 8.60
CA TYR A 89 8.62 -7.91 9.55
C TYR A 89 7.68 -8.15 10.75
N LYS A 90 6.49 -8.74 10.52
CA LYS A 90 5.58 -9.17 11.59
C LYS A 90 6.18 -10.23 12.50
N GLU A 91 6.97 -11.15 11.96
CA GLU A 91 7.69 -12.15 12.77
C GLU A 91 8.72 -11.50 13.72
N ARG A 92 9.29 -10.34 13.36
CA ARG A 92 10.26 -9.61 14.19
C ARG A 92 9.62 -8.59 15.13
N GLU A 93 8.52 -7.96 14.73
CA GLU A 93 7.80 -6.95 15.50
C GLU A 93 6.41 -7.47 15.89
N PRO A 94 6.25 -8.12 17.05
CA PRO A 94 4.96 -8.70 17.46
C PRO A 94 3.85 -7.65 17.68
N HIS A 95 4.20 -6.37 17.80
CA HIS A 95 3.26 -5.24 17.91
C HIS A 95 2.74 -4.76 16.54
N TYR A 96 3.25 -5.31 15.43
CA TYR A 96 2.84 -4.96 14.08
C TYR A 96 1.62 -5.78 13.63
N ASN A 97 0.44 -5.18 13.73
CA ASN A 97 -0.85 -5.86 13.46
C ASN A 97 -1.45 -5.56 12.08
N TYR A 98 -0.83 -4.69 11.28
CA TYR A 98 -1.38 -4.23 10.00
C TYR A 98 -0.86 -5.01 8.78
N ALA A 99 -0.14 -6.12 9.00
CA ALA A 99 0.46 -6.89 7.91
C ALA A 99 -0.63 -7.44 6.97
N PRO A 100 -0.60 -7.08 5.67
CA PRO A 100 -1.47 -7.71 4.68
C PRO A 100 -1.15 -9.21 4.56
N SER A 101 -2.20 -10.01 4.42
CA SER A 101 -2.14 -11.46 4.25
C SER A 101 -1.80 -11.83 2.82
N GLU A 102 -1.52 -13.11 2.57
CA GLU A 102 -1.21 -13.59 1.22
C GLU A 102 -2.39 -13.42 0.24
N GLU A 103 -3.62 -13.52 0.77
CA GLU A 103 -4.88 -13.33 0.04
C GLU A 103 -5.19 -11.86 -0.30
N ASP A 104 -4.51 -10.90 0.34
CA ASP A 104 -4.72 -9.46 0.15
C ASP A 104 -3.93 -8.89 -1.05
N TRP A 105 -3.11 -9.72 -1.73
CA TRP A 105 -2.20 -9.31 -2.81
C TRP A 105 -2.71 -9.59 -4.23
#